data_AF-A0A5B9FS02-F1
#
_entry.id   AF-A0A5B9FS02-F1
#
_cell.length_a   1.000
_cell.length_b   1.000
_cell.length_c   1.000
_cell.angle_alpha   90.00
_cell.angle_beta   90.00
_cell.angle_gamma   90.00
#
_symmetry.space_group_name_H-M   'P 1'
#
loop_
_entity.id
_entity.type
_entity.pdbx_description
1 polymer ?
#
loop_
_entity_poly.entity_id
_entity_poly.type
_entity_poly.pdbx_seq_one_letter_code
_entity_poly.pdbx_strand_id
1 'polypeptide(L)'
;MVSKQKLLKVGKLLLLIWGAISLFGVIVIGGYTYYTLTWGNKTEINTATKSDVRFVLNCCGLGDDRIENVVNSYTSAQSFTGDYLDAYEIQISNVSIDELTKKGENEILSAKFYRMDNLPEVLNEAVTFVDGWHHEIPWFPKEYELRTKDFFVYPRRINCYGLTPNAAELIFINPAEKKVYYLGTKM
;
A
#
# COMPACT_ATOMS: atom_id res chain seq x y z
N MET A 1 -33.19 -6.95 56.42
CA MET A 1 -32.91 -8.26 55.77
C MET A 1 -33.15 -8.13 54.28
N VAL A 2 -32.09 -8.05 53.46
CA VAL A 2 -32.24 -8.16 52.00
C VAL A 2 -32.70 -9.60 51.72
N SER A 3 -33.90 -9.75 51.17
CA SER A 3 -34.48 -11.06 50.84
C SER A 3 -33.51 -11.83 49.93
N LYS A 4 -33.21 -13.08 50.30
CA LYS A 4 -32.36 -14.01 49.52
C LYS A 4 -32.76 -14.08 48.03
N GLN A 5 -34.04 -13.83 47.72
CA GLN A 5 -34.57 -13.76 46.37
C GLN A 5 -34.04 -12.56 45.55
N LYS A 6 -33.84 -11.40 46.17
CA LYS A 6 -33.24 -10.23 45.50
C LYS A 6 -31.78 -10.49 45.16
N LEU A 7 -31.03 -11.13 46.07
CA LEU A 7 -29.63 -11.48 45.86
C LEU A 7 -29.47 -12.47 44.68
N LEU A 8 -30.33 -13.50 44.61
CA LEU A 8 -30.37 -14.46 43.51
C LEU A 8 -30.70 -13.82 42.16
N LYS A 9 -31.64 -12.87 42.13
CA LYS A 9 -31.99 -12.14 40.90
C LYS A 9 -30.83 -11.29 40.39
N VAL A 10 -30.13 -10.59 41.27
CA VAL A 10 -28.94 -9.80 40.91
C VAL A 10 -27.80 -10.70 40.43
N GLY A 11 -27.53 -11.81 41.13
CA GLY A 11 -26.51 -12.77 40.70
C GLY A 11 -26.79 -13.36 39.32
N LYS A 12 -28.05 -13.73 39.04
CA LYS A 12 -28.46 -14.20 37.71
C LYS A 12 -28.23 -13.16 36.63
N LEU A 13 -28.59 -11.89 36.89
CA LEU A 13 -28.41 -10.80 35.94
C LEU A 13 -26.92 -10.56 35.65
N LEU A 14 -26.07 -10.56 36.68
CA LEU A 14 -24.62 -10.41 36.52
C LEU A 14 -24.01 -11.54 35.68
N LEU A 15 -24.40 -12.79 35.95
CA LEU A 15 -23.97 -13.94 35.17
C LEU A 15 -24.45 -13.87 33.71
N LEU A 16 -25.65 -13.36 33.47
CA LEU A 16 -26.19 -13.16 32.11
C LEU A 16 -25.39 -12.10 31.35
N ILE A 17 -25.09 -10.97 31.98
CA ILE A 17 -24.26 -9.90 31.40
C ILE A 17 -22.86 -10.43 31.12
N TRP A 18 -22.26 -11.14 32.07
CA TRP A 18 -20.94 -11.75 31.90
C TRP A 18 -20.92 -12.77 30.76
N GLY A 19 -21.94 -13.63 30.67
CA GLY A 19 -22.10 -14.59 29.60
C GLY A 19 -22.26 -13.93 28.23
N ALA A 20 -23.04 -12.83 28.15
CA ALA A 20 -23.22 -12.08 26.91
C ALA A 20 -21.92 -11.40 26.46
N ILE A 21 -21.17 -10.76 27.37
CA ILE A 21 -19.85 -10.17 27.07
C ILE A 21 -18.87 -11.25 26.63
N SER A 22 -18.84 -12.40 27.33
CA SER A 22 -17.96 -13.51 26.98
C SER A 22 -18.27 -14.07 25.59
N LEU A 23 -19.55 -14.27 25.27
CA LEU A 23 -20.00 -14.74 23.96
C LEU A 23 -19.63 -13.73 22.86
N PHE A 24 -19.84 -12.44 23.09
CA PHE A 24 -19.45 -11.40 22.15
C PHE A 24 -17.94 -11.41 21.89
N GLY A 25 -17.14 -11.55 22.95
CA GLY A 25 -15.69 -11.73 22.82
C GLY A 25 -15.30 -12.92 21.96
N VAL A 26 -15.95 -14.08 22.16
CA VAL A 26 -15.71 -15.28 21.34
C VAL A 26 -16.09 -15.06 19.87
N ILE A 27 -17.22 -14.39 19.59
CA ILE A 27 -17.63 -14.08 18.21
C ILE A 27 -16.64 -13.15 17.54
N VAL A 28 -16.19 -12.09 18.23
CA VAL A 28 -15.21 -11.14 17.68
C VAL A 28 -13.87 -11.82 17.42
N ILE A 29 -13.34 -12.56 18.39
CA ILE A 29 -12.06 -13.26 18.26
C ILE A 29 -12.15 -14.34 17.18
N GLY A 30 -13.20 -15.17 17.22
CA GLY A 30 -13.42 -16.24 16.24
C GLY A 30 -13.65 -15.73 14.83
N GLY A 31 -14.38 -14.61 14.68
CA GLY A 31 -14.60 -13.95 13.40
C GLY A 31 -13.30 -13.36 12.84
N TYR A 32 -12.51 -12.70 13.68
CA TYR A 32 -11.21 -12.15 13.28
C TYR A 32 -10.23 -13.24 12.87
N THR A 33 -10.10 -14.32 13.66
CA THR A 33 -9.22 -15.44 13.31
C THR A 33 -9.67 -16.17 12.06
N TYR A 34 -10.98 -16.34 11.86
CA TYR A 34 -11.52 -16.92 10.63
C TYR A 34 -11.19 -16.05 9.42
N TYR A 35 -11.39 -14.73 9.51
CA TYR A 35 -11.10 -13.77 8.43
C TYR A 35 -9.62 -13.79 8.03
N THR A 36 -8.70 -13.77 9.01
CA THR A 36 -7.26 -13.77 8.74
C THR A 36 -6.76 -15.09 8.17
N LEU A 37 -7.37 -16.23 8.52
CA LEU A 37 -6.94 -17.54 8.04
C LEU A 37 -7.53 -17.93 6.67
N THR A 38 -8.74 -17.50 6.35
CA THR A 38 -9.49 -18.09 5.22
C THR A 38 -9.44 -17.26 3.95
N TRP A 39 -10.02 -16.07 3.91
CA TRP A 39 -10.33 -15.42 2.62
C TRP A 39 -9.89 -13.95 2.51
N GLY A 40 -9.77 -13.22 3.60
CA GLY A 40 -9.62 -11.76 3.51
C GLY A 40 -8.19 -11.24 3.54
N ASN A 41 -7.23 -12.05 4.00
CA ASN A 41 -5.89 -11.56 4.32
C ASN A 41 -4.78 -12.54 3.90
N LYS A 42 -4.63 -12.71 2.58
CA LYS A 42 -3.64 -13.61 2.00
C LYS A 42 -2.72 -12.85 1.07
N THR A 43 -1.49 -13.33 0.96
CA THR A 43 -0.59 -12.86 -0.08
C THR A 43 -1.10 -13.29 -1.44
N GLU A 44 -1.22 -12.34 -2.35
CA GLU A 44 -1.61 -12.54 -3.73
C GLU A 44 -0.45 -12.22 -4.67
N ILE A 45 -0.20 -13.10 -5.65
CA ILE A 45 0.91 -12.98 -6.59
C ILE A 45 0.37 -13.16 -7.99
N ASN A 46 0.64 -12.20 -8.88
CA ASN A 46 0.24 -12.18 -10.28
C ASN A 46 -1.27 -12.39 -10.52
N THR A 47 -2.10 -11.89 -9.61
CA THR A 47 -3.57 -11.92 -9.70
C THR A 47 -4.18 -10.57 -10.10
N ALA A 48 -3.43 -9.47 -9.99
CA ALA A 48 -3.99 -8.13 -10.16
C ALA A 48 -4.44 -7.88 -11.60
N THR A 49 -5.64 -7.34 -11.75
CA THR A 49 -6.21 -6.94 -13.04
C THR A 49 -5.93 -5.47 -13.33
N LYS A 50 -6.23 -5.03 -14.56
CA LYS A 50 -6.16 -3.60 -14.93
C LYS A 50 -7.01 -2.71 -14.01
N SER A 51 -8.17 -3.21 -13.59
CA SER A 51 -9.09 -2.46 -12.73
C SER A 51 -8.48 -2.23 -11.35
N ASP A 52 -7.71 -3.18 -10.84
CA ASP A 52 -7.12 -3.11 -9.50
C ASP A 52 -5.98 -2.08 -9.45
N VAL A 53 -5.22 -1.95 -10.55
CA VAL A 53 -4.07 -1.04 -10.62
C VAL A 53 -4.38 0.34 -11.21
N ARG A 54 -5.63 0.62 -11.59
CA ARG A 54 -6.03 1.90 -12.22
C ARG A 54 -5.67 3.14 -11.39
N PHE A 55 -5.66 2.97 -10.07
CA PHE A 55 -5.34 4.06 -9.15
C PHE A 55 -3.90 4.57 -9.34
N VAL A 56 -2.98 3.71 -9.81
CA VAL A 56 -1.56 4.07 -9.99
C VAL A 56 -1.43 5.22 -10.98
N LEU A 57 -1.93 5.06 -12.20
CA LEU A 57 -1.85 6.11 -13.22
C LEU A 57 -2.80 7.29 -12.95
N ASN A 58 -3.95 7.04 -12.32
CA ASN A 58 -4.88 8.11 -11.95
C ASN A 58 -4.31 9.03 -10.87
N CYS A 59 -3.57 8.50 -9.90
CA CYS A 59 -2.97 9.29 -8.81
C CYS A 59 -1.87 10.26 -9.29
N CYS A 60 -1.18 9.94 -10.40
CA CYS A 60 -0.17 10.81 -11.02
C CYS A 60 -0.71 11.59 -12.24
N GLY A 61 -2.01 11.48 -12.53
CA GLY A 61 -2.68 12.23 -13.59
C GLY A 61 -2.27 11.83 -15.01
N LEU A 62 -1.89 10.58 -15.22
CA LEU A 62 -1.59 10.01 -16.55
C LEU A 62 -2.82 9.40 -17.23
N GLY A 63 -3.82 8.98 -16.45
CA GLY A 63 -5.02 8.30 -16.95
C GLY A 63 -4.84 6.78 -17.05
N ASP A 64 -5.84 6.02 -16.63
CA ASP A 64 -5.84 4.55 -16.60
C ASP A 64 -6.16 3.90 -17.95
N ASP A 65 -6.61 4.68 -18.93
CA ASP A 65 -6.87 4.26 -20.31
C ASP A 65 -5.61 3.72 -21.03
N ARG A 66 -4.43 4.12 -20.54
CA ARG A 66 -3.13 3.72 -21.10
C ARG A 66 -2.65 2.34 -20.63
N ILE A 67 -3.36 1.68 -19.71
CA ILE A 67 -2.92 0.40 -19.12
C ILE A 67 -3.14 -0.74 -20.12
N GLU A 68 -2.06 -1.31 -20.63
CA GLU A 68 -2.08 -2.44 -21.56
C GLU A 68 -2.23 -3.78 -20.86
N ASN A 69 -1.48 -4.00 -19.77
CA ASN A 69 -1.59 -5.16 -18.90
C ASN A 69 -0.79 -4.97 -17.61
N VAL A 70 -1.08 -5.80 -16.62
CA VAL A 70 -0.23 -5.98 -15.43
C VAL A 70 0.73 -7.13 -15.75
N VAL A 71 2.04 -6.86 -15.68
CA VAL A 71 3.09 -7.83 -15.99
C VAL A 71 3.39 -8.69 -14.76
N ASN A 72 3.61 -8.02 -13.62
CA ASN A 72 3.80 -8.65 -12.33
C ASN A 72 2.98 -7.93 -11.27
N SER A 73 2.48 -8.68 -10.28
CA SER A 73 1.81 -8.11 -9.12
C SER A 73 2.13 -8.87 -7.85
N TYR A 74 2.23 -8.14 -6.74
CA TYR A 74 2.39 -8.67 -5.41
C TYR A 74 1.55 -7.83 -4.45
N THR A 75 0.76 -8.49 -3.60
CA THR A 75 0.00 -7.86 -2.53
C THR A 75 0.13 -8.75 -1.31
N SER A 76 0.79 -8.29 -0.26
CA SER A 76 0.97 -9.05 0.96
C SER A 76 -0.34 -9.16 1.74
N ALA A 77 -0.44 -10.17 2.60
CA ALA A 77 -1.38 -10.07 3.72
C ALA A 77 -1.03 -8.82 4.57
N GLN A 78 -2.06 -8.12 5.04
CA GLN A 78 -1.93 -6.98 5.95
C GLN A 78 -1.77 -7.46 7.39
N SER A 79 -0.85 -6.86 8.12
CA SER A 79 -0.71 -7.13 9.55
C SER A 79 -1.84 -6.49 10.36
N PHE A 80 -1.97 -6.86 11.64
CA PHE A 80 -2.92 -6.22 12.55
C PHE A 80 -2.67 -4.71 12.73
N THR A 81 -1.40 -4.29 12.66
CA THR A 81 -0.97 -2.88 12.71
C THR A 81 -1.12 -2.18 11.35
N GLY A 82 -1.56 -2.90 10.32
CA GLY A 82 -1.74 -2.40 8.96
C GLY A 82 -0.44 -2.28 8.20
N ASP A 83 0.53 -3.16 8.47
CA ASP A 83 1.78 -3.28 7.72
C ASP A 83 1.50 -4.09 6.47
N TYR A 84 2.07 -3.70 5.35
CA TYR A 84 1.77 -4.30 4.05
C TYR A 84 2.90 -4.05 3.06
N LEU A 85 2.91 -4.83 1.98
CA LEU A 85 3.71 -4.63 0.79
C LEU A 85 2.85 -4.92 -0.45
N ASP A 86 2.64 -3.89 -1.25
CA ASP A 86 1.98 -3.96 -2.55
C ASP A 86 2.96 -3.50 -3.63
N ALA A 87 3.13 -4.28 -4.68
CA ALA A 87 3.97 -3.90 -5.81
C ALA A 87 3.34 -4.34 -7.14
N TYR A 88 3.44 -3.47 -8.15
CA TYR A 88 2.95 -3.76 -9.50
C TYR A 88 3.97 -3.35 -10.56
N GLU A 89 4.16 -4.20 -11.57
CA GLU A 89 4.77 -3.83 -12.86
C GLU A 89 3.67 -3.75 -13.91
N ILE A 90 3.48 -2.58 -14.50
CA ILE A 90 2.37 -2.26 -15.38
C ILE A 90 2.94 -1.84 -16.73
N GLN A 91 2.53 -2.54 -17.78
CA GLN A 91 2.82 -2.14 -19.15
C GLN A 91 1.80 -1.08 -19.58
N ILE A 92 2.31 0.02 -20.17
CA ILE A 92 1.48 1.11 -20.66
C ILE A 92 1.73 1.37 -22.15
N SER A 93 0.77 1.98 -22.83
CA SER A 93 0.83 2.26 -24.26
C SER A 93 1.84 3.35 -24.62
N ASN A 94 1.88 4.41 -23.81
CA ASN A 94 2.70 5.59 -24.04
C ASN A 94 2.84 6.49 -22.79
N VAL A 95 4.02 7.05 -22.62
CA VAL A 95 4.29 8.18 -21.74
C VAL A 95 5.48 8.94 -22.32
N SER A 96 5.38 10.26 -22.39
CA SER A 96 6.46 11.12 -22.89
C SER A 96 7.21 11.80 -21.75
N ILE A 97 8.50 12.04 -21.93
CA ILE A 97 9.32 12.78 -20.96
C ILE A 97 8.75 14.19 -20.74
N ASP A 98 8.19 14.81 -21.78
CA ASP A 98 7.55 16.13 -21.69
C ASP A 98 6.34 16.11 -20.74
N GLU A 99 5.53 15.05 -20.74
CA GLU A 99 4.41 14.89 -19.78
C GLU A 99 4.89 14.78 -18.33
N LEU A 100 6.07 14.19 -18.10
CA LEU A 100 6.64 13.99 -16.77
C LEU A 100 7.37 15.24 -16.24
N THR A 101 7.90 16.07 -17.14
CA THR A 101 8.75 17.23 -16.80
C THR A 101 8.01 18.56 -16.87
N LYS A 102 6.86 18.64 -17.53
CA LYS A 102 6.03 19.85 -17.57
C LYS A 102 5.56 20.22 -16.16
N LYS A 103 5.97 21.41 -15.71
CA LYS A 103 5.37 22.06 -14.55
C LYS A 103 3.90 22.34 -14.86
N GLY A 104 2.99 21.78 -14.07
CA GLY A 104 1.56 22.05 -14.21
C GLY A 104 1.28 23.53 -13.95
N GLU A 105 0.28 24.09 -14.65
CA GLU A 105 -0.16 25.48 -14.52
C GLU A 105 -0.73 25.83 -13.13
N ASN A 106 -1.06 24.82 -12.31
CA ASN A 106 -1.47 24.98 -10.92
C ASN A 106 -0.33 24.61 -9.97
N GLU A 107 0.25 25.61 -9.31
CA GLU A 107 1.38 25.50 -8.37
C GLU A 107 1.13 24.58 -7.15
N ILE A 108 -0.12 24.23 -6.86
CA ILE A 108 -0.48 23.34 -5.76
C ILE A 108 -0.19 21.85 -6.10
N LEU A 109 0.03 21.53 -7.38
CA LEU A 109 0.30 20.16 -7.89
C LEU A 109 1.64 20.06 -8.65
N SER A 110 2.50 21.08 -8.59
CA SER A 110 3.58 21.30 -9.58
C SER A 110 4.90 20.56 -9.31
N ALA A 111 4.86 19.37 -8.72
CA ALA A 111 5.97 18.42 -8.79
C ALA A 111 5.43 17.03 -9.17
N LYS A 112 5.13 16.84 -10.46
CA LYS A 112 4.52 15.60 -10.94
C LYS A 112 5.47 14.42 -10.91
N PHE A 113 6.75 14.61 -11.22
CA PHE A 113 7.74 13.54 -11.20
C PHE A 113 9.13 14.12 -10.93
N TYR A 114 9.95 13.37 -10.23
CA TYR A 114 11.37 13.65 -10.01
C TYR A 114 12.20 12.70 -10.85
N ARG A 115 13.28 13.18 -11.45
CA ARG A 115 14.25 12.29 -12.07
C ARG A 115 15.03 11.56 -11.00
N MET A 116 15.21 10.26 -11.16
CA MET A 116 15.84 9.41 -10.14
C MET A 116 17.32 9.70 -9.88
N ASP A 117 18.01 10.33 -10.84
CA ASP A 117 19.40 10.79 -10.69
C ASP A 117 19.53 12.12 -9.93
N ASN A 118 18.41 12.77 -9.58
CA ASN A 118 18.39 14.04 -8.88
C ASN A 118 17.17 14.15 -7.94
N LEU A 119 17.23 13.43 -6.81
CA LEU A 119 16.15 13.39 -5.83
C LEU A 119 16.43 14.31 -4.63
N PRO A 120 15.39 14.98 -4.08
CA PRO A 120 15.45 15.56 -2.74
C PRO A 120 15.75 14.49 -1.69
N GLU A 121 16.39 14.87 -0.59
CA GLU A 121 16.86 13.95 0.47
C GLU A 121 15.75 13.02 1.01
N VAL A 122 14.58 13.56 1.34
CA VAL A 122 13.44 12.75 1.87
C VAL A 122 12.98 11.68 0.86
N LEU A 123 12.96 12.02 -0.43
CA LEU A 123 12.58 11.08 -1.48
C LEU A 123 13.71 10.08 -1.76
N ASN A 124 14.97 10.53 -1.63
CA ASN A 124 16.13 9.67 -1.72
C ASN A 124 16.09 8.56 -0.67
N GLU A 125 15.81 8.92 0.59
CA GLU A 125 15.64 7.95 1.68
C GLU A 125 14.42 7.04 1.47
N ALA A 126 13.31 7.56 0.96
CA ALA A 126 12.14 6.74 0.65
C ALA A 126 12.43 5.70 -0.44
N VAL A 127 13.22 6.05 -1.46
CA VAL A 127 13.67 5.09 -2.48
C VAL A 127 14.53 3.98 -1.87
N THR A 128 15.49 4.33 -1.01
CA THR A 128 16.33 3.34 -0.32
C THR A 128 15.52 2.47 0.65
N PHE A 129 14.50 3.04 1.31
CA PHE A 129 13.58 2.28 2.15
C PHE A 129 12.83 1.21 1.36
N VAL A 130 12.34 1.53 0.15
CA VAL A 130 11.60 0.56 -0.66
C VAL A 130 12.49 -0.53 -1.28
N ASP A 131 13.78 -0.25 -1.53
CA ASP A 131 14.76 -1.24 -2.01
C ASP A 131 14.95 -2.41 -1.03
N GLY A 132 14.70 -2.19 0.27
CA GLY A 132 14.75 -3.25 1.29
C GLY A 132 13.81 -4.44 1.04
N TRP A 133 12.79 -4.28 0.19
CA TRP A 133 11.76 -5.29 -0.06
C TRP A 133 12.05 -6.23 -1.23
N HIS A 134 13.18 -6.12 -1.92
CA HIS A 134 13.52 -6.96 -3.08
C HIS A 134 13.51 -8.47 -2.81
N HIS A 135 13.65 -8.90 -1.57
CA HIS A 135 13.57 -10.31 -1.19
C HIS A 135 12.16 -10.90 -1.37
N GLU A 136 11.10 -10.09 -1.30
CA GLU A 136 9.72 -10.49 -1.59
C GLU A 136 9.33 -10.25 -3.05
N ILE A 137 9.91 -9.22 -3.67
CA ILE A 137 9.60 -8.76 -5.04
C ILE A 137 10.85 -8.69 -5.94
N PRO A 138 11.45 -9.85 -6.30
CA PRO A 138 12.73 -9.88 -7.02
C PRO A 138 12.68 -9.36 -8.46
N TRP A 139 11.48 -9.23 -9.04
CA TRP A 139 11.24 -8.68 -10.37
C TRP A 139 11.19 -7.14 -10.39
N PHE A 140 11.07 -6.50 -9.23
CA PHE A 140 11.06 -5.05 -9.14
C PHE A 140 12.47 -4.50 -9.48
N PRO A 141 12.60 -3.35 -10.15
CA PRO A 141 13.91 -2.78 -10.47
C PRO A 141 14.68 -2.36 -9.21
N LYS A 142 15.97 -2.67 -9.17
CA LYS A 142 16.82 -2.35 -8.01
C LYS A 142 17.16 -0.88 -7.94
N GLU A 143 17.51 -0.38 -6.75
CA GLU A 143 17.88 1.02 -6.56
C GLU A 143 18.91 1.49 -7.59
N TYR A 144 20.00 0.74 -7.82
CA TYR A 144 21.03 1.13 -8.80
C TYR A 144 20.52 1.21 -10.25
N GLU A 145 19.47 0.46 -10.59
CA GLU A 145 18.82 0.47 -11.92
C GLU A 145 17.87 1.67 -12.04
N LEU A 146 17.18 1.98 -10.94
CA LEU A 146 16.30 3.13 -10.83
C LEU A 146 17.09 4.44 -10.86
N ARG A 147 18.32 4.50 -10.33
CA ARG A 147 19.17 5.71 -10.20
C ARG A 147 19.78 6.19 -11.52
N THR A 148 18.98 6.23 -12.57
CA THR A 148 19.37 6.69 -13.91
C THR A 148 18.53 7.87 -14.35
N LYS A 149 19.00 8.58 -15.37
CA LYS A 149 18.26 9.70 -15.98
C LYS A 149 16.97 9.27 -16.70
N ASP A 150 16.84 7.98 -16.97
CA ASP A 150 15.74 7.40 -17.76
C ASP A 150 14.54 7.03 -16.88
N PHE A 151 14.72 7.03 -15.55
CA PHE A 151 13.65 6.79 -14.59
C PHE A 151 13.17 8.06 -13.91
N PHE A 152 11.87 8.08 -13.68
CA PHE A 152 11.15 9.14 -12.99
C PHE A 152 10.37 8.54 -11.84
N VAL A 153 10.24 9.26 -10.72
CA VAL A 153 9.46 8.84 -9.56
C VAL A 153 8.44 9.89 -9.16
N TYR A 154 7.23 9.46 -8.85
CA TYR A 154 6.21 10.27 -8.21
C TYR A 154 5.98 9.76 -6.78
N PRO A 155 6.24 10.61 -5.77
CA PRO A 155 5.91 10.27 -4.39
C PRO A 155 4.43 10.51 -4.14
N ARG A 156 3.64 9.42 -4.11
CA ARG A 156 2.22 9.52 -3.73
C ARG A 156 2.06 9.81 -2.25
N ARG A 157 2.84 9.10 -1.43
CA ARG A 157 2.86 9.27 0.02
C ARG A 157 4.20 8.83 0.57
N ILE A 158 4.74 9.59 1.51
CA ILE A 158 5.89 9.20 2.33
C ILE A 158 5.50 9.55 3.76
N ASN A 159 5.43 8.53 4.63
CA ASN A 159 5.25 8.73 6.05
C ASN A 159 6.58 8.49 6.74
N CYS A 160 6.93 9.39 7.65
CA CYS A 160 8.16 9.29 8.43
C CYS A 160 7.81 9.16 9.91
N TYR A 161 8.60 8.36 10.62
CA TYR A 161 8.68 8.41 12.06
C TYR A 161 9.98 9.11 12.46
N GLY A 162 9.88 10.37 12.88
CA GLY A 162 11.05 11.24 12.98
C GLY A 162 11.59 11.59 11.59
N LEU A 163 12.87 11.32 11.34
CA LEU A 163 13.52 11.58 10.05
C LEU A 163 13.50 10.38 9.10
N THR A 164 13.15 9.18 9.57
CA THR A 164 13.24 7.96 8.76
C THR A 164 11.87 7.58 8.19
N PRO A 165 11.78 7.23 6.89
CA PRO A 165 10.56 6.67 6.31
C PRO A 165 10.15 5.38 7.02
N ASN A 166 8.86 5.26 7.37
CA ASN A 166 8.26 4.01 7.87
C ASN A 166 7.14 3.50 6.96
N ALA A 167 6.67 4.33 6.03
CA ALA A 167 5.81 3.90 4.95
C ALA A 167 6.08 4.74 3.70
N ALA A 168 5.99 4.13 2.53
CA ALA A 168 6.18 4.82 1.26
C ALA A 168 5.24 4.23 0.21
N GLU A 169 4.67 5.10 -0.61
CA GLU A 169 3.92 4.78 -1.81
C GLU A 169 4.55 5.55 -2.96
N LEU A 170 5.33 4.86 -3.79
CA LEU A 170 6.12 5.42 -4.86
C LEU A 170 5.67 4.84 -6.20
N ILE A 171 5.65 5.69 -7.23
CA ILE A 171 5.36 5.30 -8.61
C ILE A 171 6.57 5.64 -9.45
N PHE A 172 7.26 4.63 -9.97
CA PHE A 172 8.38 4.78 -10.87
C PHE A 172 7.92 4.59 -12.32
N ILE A 173 8.52 5.33 -13.24
CA ILE A 173 8.21 5.26 -14.66
C ILE A 173 9.51 5.17 -15.43
N ASN A 174 9.57 4.19 -16.33
CA ASN A 174 10.56 4.09 -17.39
C ASN A 174 9.86 4.39 -18.73
N PRO A 175 9.98 5.63 -19.26
CA PRO A 175 9.35 6.00 -20.52
C PRO A 175 9.87 5.21 -21.73
N ALA A 176 11.14 4.81 -21.71
CA ALA A 176 11.77 4.09 -22.81
C ALA A 176 11.18 2.68 -22.98
N GLU A 177 10.91 2.00 -21.86
CA GLU A 177 10.27 0.68 -21.85
C GLU A 177 8.74 0.75 -21.80
N LYS A 178 8.18 1.95 -21.61
CA LYS A 178 6.74 2.18 -21.38
C LYS A 178 6.22 1.34 -20.22
N LYS A 179 6.96 1.35 -19.12
CA LYS A 179 6.62 0.63 -17.91
C LYS A 179 6.41 1.57 -16.74
N VAL A 180 5.45 1.21 -15.90
CA VAL A 180 5.18 1.85 -14.62
C VAL A 180 5.35 0.82 -13.53
N TYR A 181 6.12 1.16 -12.51
CA TYR A 181 6.31 0.34 -11.33
C TYR A 181 5.67 1.05 -10.14
N TYR A 182 4.81 0.37 -9.41
CA TYR A 182 4.27 0.87 -8.15
C TYR A 182 4.84 0.05 -7.01
N LEU A 183 5.17 0.71 -5.91
CA LEU A 183 5.48 0.06 -4.64
C LEU A 183 4.87 0.87 -3.49
N GLY A 184 3.97 0.24 -2.75
CA GLY A 184 3.37 0.72 -1.52
C GLY A 184 3.77 -0.19 -0.37
N THR A 185 4.32 0.37 0.70
CA THR A 185 4.67 -0.43 1.88
C THR A 185 4.56 0.38 3.15
N LYS A 186 4.29 -0.33 4.25
CA LYS A 186 4.28 0.21 5.62
C LYS A 186 4.86 -0.85 6.57
N MET A 187 5.64 -0.37 7.54
CA MET A 187 6.17 -1.11 8.69
C MET A 187 5.76 -0.50 10.02
#